data_AF-A0A1E5QTE9-F1
#
_entry.id   AF-A0A1E5QTE9-F1
#
_cell.length_a   1.000
_cell.length_b   1.000
_cell.length_c   1.000
_cell.angle_alpha   90.00
_cell.angle_beta   90.00
_cell.angle_gamma   90.00
#
_symmetry.space_group_name_H-M   'P 1'
#
loop_
_entity.id
_entity.type
_entity.pdbx_description
1 polymer ?
#
loop_
_entity_poly.entity_id
_entity_poly.type
_entity_poly.pdbx_seq_one_letter_code
_entity_poly.pdbx_strand_id
1 'polypeptide(L)'
;MVNLEQIQHDISELPEEAQTLVTDFIESLKKRYSITEKQELESEKTLYDKFEAIGLIGFCSLEEDLSTTYKQVLAETLETKYDHC
;
A
#
# COMPACT_ATOMS: atom_id res chain seq x y z
N MET A 1 -10.18 -26.25 -27.03
CA MET A 1 -11.22 -25.91 -26.03
C MET A 1 -11.08 -26.93 -24.93
N VAL A 2 -10.78 -26.52 -23.72
CA VAL A 2 -10.55 -27.46 -22.62
C VAL A 2 -11.91 -27.93 -22.12
N ASN A 3 -12.18 -29.24 -22.17
CA ASN A 3 -13.44 -29.80 -21.70
C ASN A 3 -13.32 -30.11 -20.20
N LEU A 4 -14.07 -29.37 -19.37
CA LEU A 4 -14.05 -29.52 -17.92
C LEU A 4 -14.56 -30.90 -17.47
N GLU A 5 -15.53 -31.46 -18.19
CA GLU A 5 -16.14 -32.75 -17.87
C GLU A 5 -15.14 -33.88 -18.09
N GLN A 6 -14.35 -33.79 -19.17
CA GLN A 6 -13.27 -34.73 -19.47
C GLN A 6 -12.20 -34.69 -18.38
N ILE A 7 -11.77 -33.50 -17.95
CA ILE A 7 -10.77 -33.35 -16.89
C ILE A 7 -11.26 -33.92 -15.56
N GLN A 8 -12.52 -33.68 -15.21
CA GLN A 8 -13.08 -34.24 -13.97
C GLN A 8 -13.13 -35.76 -14.02
N HIS A 9 -13.50 -36.33 -15.17
CA HIS A 9 -13.48 -37.77 -15.38
C HIS A 9 -12.06 -38.34 -15.27
N ASP A 10 -11.09 -37.72 -15.96
CA ASP A 10 -9.69 -38.13 -15.96
C ASP A 10 -9.11 -38.07 -14.53
N ILE A 11 -9.42 -37.04 -13.75
CA ILE A 11 -9.00 -36.92 -12.34
C ILE A 11 -9.63 -38.04 -11.48
N SER A 12 -10.88 -38.41 -11.75
CA SER A 12 -11.59 -39.44 -10.99
C SER A 12 -11.09 -40.85 -11.29
N GLU A 13 -10.53 -41.08 -12.48
CA GLU A 13 -9.90 -42.34 -12.87
C GLU A 13 -8.48 -42.52 -12.31
N LEU A 14 -7.87 -41.45 -11.79
CA LEU A 14 -6.54 -41.52 -11.18
C LEU A 14 -6.55 -42.29 -9.85
N PRO A 15 -5.42 -42.89 -9.45
CA PRO A 15 -5.25 -43.45 -8.11
C PRO A 15 -5.46 -42.41 -7.01
N GLU A 16 -5.88 -42.85 -5.82
CA GLU A 16 -6.18 -41.99 -4.65
C GLU A 16 -5.00 -41.07 -4.27
N GLU A 17 -3.77 -41.58 -4.37
CA GLU A 17 -2.54 -40.80 -4.13
C GLU A 17 -2.37 -39.65 -5.13
N ALA A 18 -2.69 -39.89 -6.41
CA ALA A 18 -2.61 -38.87 -7.45
C ALA A 18 -3.76 -37.84 -7.34
N GLN A 19 -4.96 -38.26 -6.93
CA GLN A 19 -6.06 -37.33 -6.65
C GLN A 19 -5.73 -36.38 -5.49
N THR A 20 -5.08 -36.91 -4.45
CA THR A 20 -4.60 -36.12 -3.31
C THR A 20 -3.58 -35.09 -3.78
N LEU A 21 -2.60 -35.48 -4.61
CA LEU A 21 -1.59 -34.57 -5.16
C LEU A 21 -2.22 -33.43 -6.00
N VAL A 22 -3.23 -33.74 -6.81
CA VAL A 22 -3.96 -32.73 -7.60
C VAL A 22 -4.69 -31.75 -6.66
N THR A 23 -5.29 -32.26 -5.60
CA THR A 23 -5.99 -31.45 -4.59
C THR A 23 -5.02 -30.50 -3.88
N ASP A 24 -3.87 -31.00 -3.42
CA ASP A 24 -2.82 -30.23 -2.77
C ASP A 24 -2.25 -29.14 -3.70
N PHE A 25 -2.11 -29.47 -4.99
CA PHE A 25 -1.66 -28.52 -6.00
C PHE A 25 -2.68 -27.39 -6.21
N ILE A 26 -3.98 -27.74 -6.31
CA ILE A 26 -5.06 -26.75 -6.43
C ILE A 26 -5.09 -25.85 -5.19
N GLU A 27 -4.96 -26.40 -3.99
CA GLU A 27 -4.93 -25.61 -2.75
C GLU A 27 -3.72 -24.68 -2.70
N SER A 28 -2.54 -25.17 -3.11
CA SER A 28 -1.33 -24.37 -3.21
C SER A 28 -1.47 -23.21 -4.20
N LEU A 29 -2.11 -23.44 -5.34
CA LEU A 29 -2.42 -22.39 -6.31
C LEU A 29 -3.40 -21.38 -5.73
N LYS A 30 -4.52 -21.83 -5.16
CA LYS A 30 -5.49 -20.96 -4.49
C LYS A 30 -4.81 -20.07 -3.45
N LYS A 31 -3.96 -20.63 -2.59
CA LYS A 31 -3.23 -19.86 -1.58
C LYS A 31 -2.35 -18.78 -2.18
N ARG A 32 -1.63 -19.05 -3.27
CA ARG A 32 -0.75 -18.08 -3.93
C ARG A 32 -1.55 -16.96 -4.59
N TYR A 33 -2.64 -17.28 -5.27
CA TYR A 33 -3.44 -16.29 -6.00
C TYR A 33 -4.47 -15.56 -5.13
N SER A 34 -4.95 -16.14 -4.03
CA SER A 34 -5.76 -15.41 -3.03
C SER A 34 -4.97 -14.32 -2.30
N ILE A 35 -3.64 -14.45 -2.23
CA ILE A 35 -2.77 -13.37 -1.73
C ILE A 35 -2.73 -12.22 -2.75
N THR A 36 -2.64 -12.54 -4.04
CA THR A 36 -2.67 -11.56 -5.13
C THR A 36 -4.02 -10.84 -5.23
N GLU A 37 -5.14 -11.55 -5.13
CA GLU A 37 -6.48 -10.93 -5.12
C GLU A 37 -6.68 -10.02 -3.90
N LYS A 38 -6.13 -10.36 -2.73
CA LYS A 38 -6.12 -9.46 -1.56
C LYS A 38 -5.27 -8.20 -1.78
N GLN A 39 -4.19 -8.31 -2.54
CA GLN A 39 -3.34 -7.15 -2.89
C GLN A 39 -3.97 -6.26 -3.97
N GLU A 40 -4.75 -6.81 -4.91
CA GLU A 40 -5.50 -6.02 -5.90
C GLU A 40 -6.74 -5.33 -5.29
N LEU A 41 -7.33 -5.89 -4.22
CA LEU A 41 -8.46 -5.28 -3.50
C LEU A 41 -8.01 -4.20 -2.49
N GLU A 42 -6.75 -4.25 -2.04
CA GLU A 42 -6.09 -3.11 -1.40
C GLU A 42 -5.63 -2.13 -2.50
N SER A 43 -6.59 -1.39 -3.05
CA SER A 43 -6.33 -0.18 -3.85
C SER A 43 -5.14 0.55 -3.25
N GLU A 44 -4.07 0.69 -4.06
CA GLU A 44 -2.75 1.20 -3.70
C GLU A 44 -2.83 2.34 -2.67
N LYS A 45 -2.76 2.01 -1.38
CA LYS A 45 -2.46 3.02 -0.36
C LYS A 45 -1.06 3.51 -0.72
N THR A 46 -0.98 4.75 -1.16
CA THR A 46 0.26 5.39 -1.53
C THR A 46 1.21 5.31 -0.33
N LEU A 47 2.52 5.39 -0.58
CA LEU A 47 3.48 5.45 0.52
C LEU A 47 3.14 6.58 1.50
N TYR A 48 2.56 7.68 1.01
CA TYR A 48 2.06 8.79 1.81
C TYR A 48 0.93 8.37 2.77
N ASP A 49 -0.08 7.63 2.31
CA ASP A 49 -1.17 7.13 3.17
C ASP A 49 -0.64 6.23 4.29
N LYS A 50 0.39 5.42 3.99
CA LYS A 50 1.05 4.57 4.99
C LYS A 50 1.82 5.39 6.01
N PHE A 51 2.49 6.47 5.57
CA PHE A 51 3.26 7.33 6.45
C PHE A 51 2.39 8.26 7.31
N GLU A 52 1.23 8.69 6.80
CA GLU A 52 0.22 9.42 7.57
C GLU A 52 -0.39 8.51 8.66
N ALA A 53 -0.76 7.27 8.32
CA ALA A 53 -1.36 6.32 9.26
C ALA A 53 -0.46 5.96 10.46
N ILE A 54 0.87 5.98 10.28
CA ILE A 54 1.84 5.74 11.35
C ILE A 54 2.28 7.03 12.06
N GLY A 55 1.73 8.18 11.70
CA GLY A 55 2.08 9.48 12.26
C GLY A 55 3.49 9.97 11.90
N LEU A 56 4.11 9.40 10.87
CA LEU A 56 5.45 9.80 10.41
C LEU A 56 5.39 11.11 9.63
N ILE A 57 4.35 11.30 8.83
CA ILE A 57 4.03 12.59 8.22
C ILE A 57 2.82 13.13 8.96
N GLY A 58 3.06 13.55 10.21
CA GLY A 58 2.08 14.30 10.95
C GLY A 58 1.78 15.59 10.19
N PHE A 59 0.50 15.88 10.01
CA PHE A 59 0.02 17.22 9.76
C PHE A 59 0.66 18.13 10.81
N CYS A 60 1.75 18.81 10.46
CA CYS A 60 2.17 19.98 11.19
C CYS A 60 1.04 20.97 10.95
N SER A 61 0.09 21.03 11.88
CA SER A 61 -0.67 22.26 12.14
C SER A 61 0.37 23.31 12.46
N LEU A 62 1.03 23.83 11.43
CA LEU A 62 1.76 25.07 11.50
C LEU A 62 0.68 26.06 11.92
N GLU A 63 0.78 26.52 13.16
CA GLU A 63 0.03 27.69 13.61
C GLU A 63 0.07 28.69 12.46
N GLU A 64 -1.11 29.15 12.03
CA GLU A 64 -1.30 30.06 10.90
C GLU A 64 -0.43 31.33 11.02
N ASP A 65 0.08 31.58 12.23
CA ASP A 65 0.94 32.70 12.61
C ASP A 65 2.45 32.50 12.42
N LEU A 66 2.95 31.34 11.98
CA LEU A 66 4.39 31.20 11.72
C LEU A 66 4.84 32.11 10.55
N SER A 67 3.96 32.32 9.56
CA SER A 67 4.24 33.17 8.40
C SER A 67 4.22 34.67 8.71
N THR A 68 3.30 35.10 9.58
CA THR A 68 3.18 36.50 10.02
C THR A 68 4.36 36.88 10.92
N THR A 69 4.70 36.02 11.87
CA THR A 69 5.83 36.24 12.80
C THR A 69 7.16 36.29 12.06
N TYR A 70 7.39 35.42 11.07
CA TYR A 70 8.65 35.42 10.32
C TYR A 70 8.84 36.69 9.48
N LYS A 71 7.78 37.18 8.82
CA LYS A 71 7.85 38.44 8.05
C LYS A 71 8.12 39.64 8.96
N GLN A 72 7.52 39.66 10.14
CA GLN A 72 7.68 40.74 11.11
C GLN A 72 9.09 40.75 11.69
N VAL A 73 9.62 39.57 12.07
CA VAL A 73 11.00 39.41 12.52
C VAL A 73 12.00 39.81 11.43
N LEU A 74 11.75 39.45 10.16
CA LEU A 74 12.60 39.89 9.06
C LEU A 74 12.57 41.40 8.86
N ALA A 75 11.40 42.04 8.91
CA ALA A 75 11.28 43.49 8.77
C ALA A 75 12.05 44.23 9.87
N GLU A 76 11.85 43.86 11.13
CA GLU A 76 12.56 44.47 12.26
C GLU A 76 14.07 44.20 12.18
N THR A 77 14.48 42.97 11.89
CA THR A 77 15.91 42.61 11.84
C THR A 77 16.63 43.27 10.66
N LEU A 78 15.97 43.44 9.51
CA LEU A 78 16.55 44.08 8.34
C LEU A 78 16.78 45.57 8.54
N GLU A 79 15.79 46.29 9.10
CA GLU A 79 15.99 47.70 9.48
C GLU A 79 17.14 47.82 10.49
N THR A 80 17.14 46.98 11.53
CA THR A 80 18.16 47.11 12.59
C THR A 80 19.58 46.74 12.13
N LYS A 81 19.74 45.81 11.17
CA LYS A 81 21.06 45.36 10.69
C LYS A 81 21.61 46.14 9.50
N TYR A 82 20.74 46.65 8.63
CA TYR A 82 21.17 47.26 7.36
C TYR A 82 20.89 48.76 7.30
N ASP A 83 20.07 49.32 8.19
CA ASP A 83 19.92 50.77 8.35
C ASP A 83 21.00 51.31 9.32
N HIS A 84 22.25 51.15 8.90
CA HIS A 84 23.38 51.88 9.47
C HIS A 84 23.69 53.02 8.49
N CYS A 85 23.41 54.26 8.92
CA CYS A 85 23.68 55.50 8.19
C CYS A 85 25.10 55.57 7.60
#